data_AF-A0A6A4LF37-F1
#
_entry.id   AF-A0A6A4LF37-F1
#
_cell.length_a   1.000
_cell.length_b   1.000
_cell.length_c   1.000
_cell.angle_alpha   90.00
_cell.angle_beta   90.00
_cell.angle_gamma   90.00
#
_symmetry.space_group_name_H-M   'P 1'
#
loop_
_entity.id
_entity.type
_entity.pdbx_description
1 polymer ?
#
loop_
_entity_poly.entity_id
_entity_poly.type
_entity_poly.pdbx_seq_one_letter_code
_entity_poly.pdbx_strand_id
1 'polypeptide(L)'
;MAVQASRQASSKTESYVDNKRKEDIRRANIVAARAVADAARASLGPKGMDKMISTASGEVIITNDGATILNKMEVLQPAAKMLVELSKSQDVVAGALLKQCLSLLDAGIHPT
;
A
#
# COMPACT_ATOMS: atom_id res chain seq x y z
N MET A 1 41.60 -19.37 14.38
CA MET A 1 41.14 -19.67 13.00
C MET A 1 39.70 -19.20 12.88
N ALA A 2 39.52 -18.05 12.22
CA ALA A 2 38.24 -17.45 11.96
C ALA A 2 37.56 -18.17 10.79
N VAL A 3 36.29 -18.56 10.94
CA VAL A 3 35.44 -18.95 9.81
C VAL A 3 34.31 -17.92 9.74
N GLN A 4 34.48 -16.97 8.84
CA GLN A 4 33.39 -16.19 8.28
C GLN A 4 32.47 -17.15 7.51
N ALA A 5 31.18 -17.13 7.84
CA ALA A 5 30.14 -17.64 6.96
C ALA A 5 29.03 -16.58 6.91
N SER A 6 29.09 -15.76 5.87
CA SER A 6 28.10 -14.78 5.47
C SER A 6 26.73 -15.45 5.29
N ARG A 7 25.76 -15.16 6.17
CA ARG A 7 24.35 -15.42 5.89
C ARG A 7 23.85 -14.38 4.91
N GLN A 8 23.86 -14.72 3.62
CA GLN A 8 23.13 -14.00 2.59
C GLN A 8 21.63 -14.09 2.91
N ALA A 9 21.07 -13.01 3.46
CA ALA A 9 19.63 -12.83 3.50
C ALA A 9 19.18 -12.52 2.06
N SER A 10 18.52 -13.50 1.46
CA SER A 10 17.93 -13.49 0.12
C SER A 10 17.10 -12.22 -0.12
N SER A 11 17.66 -11.24 -0.84
CA SER A 11 16.91 -10.13 -1.41
C SER A 11 16.09 -10.63 -2.60
N LYS A 12 14.94 -11.26 -2.33
CA LYS A 12 13.93 -11.50 -3.37
C LYS A 12 13.02 -10.29 -3.48
N THR A 13 13.54 -9.22 -4.08
CA THR A 13 12.66 -8.28 -4.79
C THR A 13 12.32 -8.97 -6.10
N GLU A 14 11.33 -9.85 -6.09
CA GLU A 14 10.77 -10.37 -7.35
C GLU A 14 10.22 -9.17 -8.13
N SER A 15 10.91 -8.80 -9.19
CA SER A 15 10.43 -7.82 -10.15
C SER A 15 9.24 -8.41 -10.90
N TYR A 16 8.03 -8.11 -10.43
CA TYR A 16 6.80 -8.49 -11.10
C TYR A 16 6.66 -7.70 -12.41
N VAL A 17 7.00 -8.32 -13.54
CA VAL A 17 6.77 -7.75 -14.88
C VAL A 17 5.42 -8.26 -15.39
N ASP A 18 4.37 -7.50 -15.12
CA ASP A 18 3.01 -7.80 -15.62
C ASP A 18 2.79 -7.13 -16.98
N ASN A 19 2.67 -7.93 -18.05
CA ASN A 19 2.36 -7.47 -19.40
C ASN A 19 0.84 -7.50 -19.69
N LYS A 20 0.02 -7.09 -18.72
CA LYS A 20 -1.43 -6.91 -18.89
C LYS A 20 -1.76 -5.72 -19.79
N ARG A 21 -2.95 -5.75 -20.42
CA ARG A 21 -3.44 -4.64 -21.25
C ARG A 21 -3.53 -3.36 -20.40
N LYS A 22 -3.32 -2.18 -21.03
CA LYS A 22 -3.28 -0.88 -20.35
C LYS A 22 -4.51 -0.62 -19.45
N GLU A 23 -5.70 -1.07 -19.85
CA GLU A 23 -6.92 -0.94 -19.05
C GLU A 23 -6.91 -1.82 -17.79
N ASP A 24 -6.43 -3.06 -17.92
CA ASP A 24 -6.36 -4.02 -16.82
C ASP A 24 -5.37 -3.55 -15.74
N ILE A 25 -4.23 -2.97 -16.15
CA ILE A 25 -3.23 -2.41 -15.23
C ILE A 25 -3.81 -1.21 -14.48
N ARG A 26 -4.55 -0.31 -15.14
CA ARG A 26 -5.20 0.83 -14.48
C ARG A 26 -6.19 0.38 -13.42
N ARG A 27 -7.05 -0.59 -13.75
CA ARG A 27 -8.01 -1.15 -12.79
C ARG A 27 -7.31 -1.84 -11.63
N ALA A 28 -6.27 -2.64 -11.89
CA ALA A 28 -5.49 -3.30 -10.85
C ALA A 28 -4.84 -2.30 -9.88
N ASN A 29 -4.25 -1.23 -10.42
CA ASN A 29 -3.66 -0.16 -9.62
C ASN A 29 -4.69 0.53 -8.73
N ILE A 30 -5.87 0.86 -9.26
CA ILE A 30 -6.95 1.50 -8.49
C ILE A 30 -7.48 0.58 -7.39
N VAL A 31 -7.65 -0.72 -7.67
CA VAL A 31 -8.12 -1.69 -6.68
C VAL A 31 -7.10 -1.84 -5.55
N ALA A 32 -5.81 -1.97 -5.86
CA ALA A 32 -4.75 -2.07 -4.87
C ALA A 32 -4.66 -0.79 -4.02
N ALA A 33 -4.70 0.37 -4.68
CA ALA A 33 -4.72 1.68 -4.07
C ALA A 33 -5.89 1.88 -3.10
N ARG A 34 -7.07 1.40 -3.49
CA ARG A 34 -8.26 1.47 -2.65
C ARG A 34 -8.17 0.57 -1.43
N ALA A 35 -7.66 -0.64 -1.58
CA ALA A 35 -7.47 -1.55 -0.45
C ALA A 35 -6.57 -0.92 0.64
N VAL A 36 -5.50 -0.24 0.21
CA VAL A 36 -4.61 0.51 1.11
C VAL A 36 -5.32 1.71 1.75
N ALA A 37 -6.08 2.49 0.97
CA ALA A 37 -6.83 3.63 1.49
C ALA A 37 -7.92 3.22 2.49
N ASP A 38 -8.63 2.12 2.25
CA ASP A 38 -9.66 1.60 3.15
C ASP A 38 -9.04 1.11 4.47
N ALA A 39 -7.84 0.52 4.42
CA ALA A 39 -7.08 0.13 5.62
C ALA A 39 -6.70 1.34 6.49
N ALA A 40 -6.22 2.43 5.88
CA ALA A 40 -5.89 3.66 6.59
C ALA A 40 -7.14 4.42 7.09
N ARG A 41 -8.22 4.44 6.30
CA ARG A 41 -9.46 5.15 6.62
C ARG A 41 -10.15 4.64 7.89
N ALA A 42 -10.08 3.33 8.16
CA ALA A 42 -10.68 2.75 9.36
C ALA A 42 -10.02 3.21 10.67
N SER A 43 -8.84 3.81 10.59
CA SER A 43 -8.06 4.33 11.72
C SER A 43 -8.21 5.86 11.89
N LEU A 44 -8.96 6.52 11.00
CA LEU A 44 -9.13 7.97 11.02
C LEU A 44 -10.32 8.41 11.88
N GLY A 45 -10.06 9.39 12.75
CA GLY A 45 -11.07 10.10 13.55
C GLY A 45 -11.11 9.69 15.04
N PRO A 46 -11.90 10.39 15.87
CA PRO A 46 -11.97 10.15 17.32
C PRO A 46 -12.60 8.80 17.70
N LYS A 47 -13.17 8.09 16.72
CA LYS A 47 -13.64 6.69 16.84
C LYS A 47 -12.87 5.75 15.90
N GLY A 48 -11.65 6.12 15.51
CA GLY A 48 -10.77 5.26 14.71
C GLY A 48 -10.51 3.95 15.44
N MET A 49 -10.47 2.85 14.69
CA MET A 49 -10.22 1.52 15.25
C MET A 49 -8.74 1.20 15.21
N ASP A 50 -8.20 0.80 16.36
CA ASP A 50 -6.84 0.27 16.44
C ASP A 50 -6.68 -0.98 15.57
N LYS A 51 -5.54 -1.07 14.89
CA LYS A 51 -5.16 -2.24 14.10
C LYS A 51 -4.06 -2.99 14.82
N MET A 52 -4.30 -4.27 15.04
CA MET A 52 -3.27 -5.21 15.45
C MET A 52 -2.60 -5.76 14.20
N ILE A 53 -1.31 -5.46 14.04
CA ILE A 53 -0.47 -5.93 12.95
C ILE A 53 0.52 -6.93 13.54
N SER A 54 0.52 -8.15 13.02
CA SER A 54 1.52 -9.17 13.35
C SER A 54 2.51 -9.26 12.20
N THR A 55 3.79 -9.03 12.49
CA THR A 55 4.87 -9.16 11.51
C THR A 55 5.37 -10.60 11.42
N ALA A 56 6.01 -10.96 10.31
CA ALA A 56 6.58 -12.29 10.12
C ALA A 56 7.66 -12.67 11.15
N SER A 57 8.26 -11.68 11.83
CA SER A 57 9.22 -11.89 12.92
C SER A 57 8.55 -12.15 14.29
N GLY A 58 7.21 -12.17 14.35
CA GLY A 58 6.45 -12.39 15.58
C GLY A 58 6.24 -11.13 16.43
N GLU A 59 6.58 -9.94 15.91
CA GLU A 59 6.29 -8.67 16.58
C GLU A 59 4.81 -8.33 16.38
N VAL A 60 4.12 -7.97 17.47
CA VAL A 60 2.73 -7.52 17.42
C VAL A 60 2.70 -6.04 17.74
N ILE A 61 2.21 -5.23 16.80
CA ILE A 61 2.08 -3.79 16.94
C ILE A 61 0.59 -3.47 16.90
N ILE A 62 0.09 -2.82 17.95
CA ILE A 62 -1.27 -2.30 18.01
C ILE A 62 -1.18 -0.79 17.81
N THR A 63 -1.77 -0.27 16.73
CA THR A 63 -1.68 1.16 16.44
C THR A 63 -2.91 1.67 15.69
N ASN A 64 -3.24 2.94 15.93
CA ASN A 64 -4.22 3.71 15.19
C ASN A 64 -3.58 4.65 14.16
N ASP A 65 -2.25 4.74 14.13
CA ASP A 65 -1.55 5.64 13.22
C ASP A 65 -1.49 5.04 11.82
N GLY A 66 -2.15 5.70 10.86
CA GLY A 66 -2.21 5.30 9.46
C GLY A 66 -0.81 5.14 8.85
N ALA A 67 0.11 6.07 9.16
CA ALA A 67 1.48 5.99 8.67
C ALA A 67 2.21 4.76 9.18
N THR A 68 2.09 4.42 10.47
CA THR A 68 2.67 3.20 11.04
C THR A 68 2.07 1.93 10.44
N ILE A 69 0.74 1.90 10.24
CA ILE A 69 0.05 0.76 9.61
C ILE A 69 0.61 0.53 8.21
N LEU A 70 0.68 1.58 7.40
CA LEU A 70 1.12 1.52 6.01
C LEU A 70 2.61 1.18 5.87
N ASN A 71 3.44 1.59 6.83
CA ASN A 71 4.87 1.24 6.88
C ASN A 71 5.12 -0.25 7.17
N LYS A 72 4.22 -0.88 7.93
CA LYS A 72 4.35 -2.28 8.33
C LYS A 72 3.64 -3.23 7.36
N MET A 73 2.82 -2.71 6.45
CA MET A 73 2.19 -3.49 5.38
C MET A 73 3.17 -3.83 4.27
N GLU A 74 3.24 -5.10 3.88
CA GLU A 74 3.97 -5.54 2.70
C GLU A 74 3.13 -5.31 1.45
N VAL A 75 3.49 -4.28 0.67
CA VAL A 75 2.77 -3.89 -0.53
C VAL A 75 3.55 -4.31 -1.77
N LEU A 76 2.97 -5.22 -2.57
CA LEU A 76 3.59 -5.73 -3.80
C LEU A 76 3.38 -4.79 -5.00
N GLN A 77 2.22 -4.13 -5.08
CA GLN A 77 1.86 -3.30 -6.23
C GLN A 77 2.55 -1.92 -6.20
N PRO A 78 3.22 -1.49 -7.29
CA PRO A 78 3.93 -0.20 -7.33
C PRO A 78 3.02 1.00 -7.04
N ALA A 79 1.79 1.02 -7.57
CA ALA A 79 0.84 2.09 -7.33
C ALA A 79 0.44 2.22 -5.86
N ALA A 80 0.38 1.10 -5.15
CA ALA A 80 0.08 1.07 -3.73
C ALA A 80 1.29 1.50 -2.88
N LYS A 81 2.54 1.22 -3.31
CA LYS A 81 3.75 1.77 -2.68
C LYS A 81 3.80 3.30 -2.76
N MET A 82 3.46 3.86 -3.92
CA MET A 82 3.36 5.32 -4.09
C MET A 82 2.35 5.95 -3.12
N LEU A 83 1.27 5.22 -2.78
CA LEU A 83 0.27 5.69 -1.84
C LEU A 83 0.73 5.60 -0.38
N VAL A 84 1.53 4.60 -0.04
CA VAL A 84 2.19 4.53 1.28
C VAL A 84 3.14 5.72 1.45
N GLU A 85 3.91 6.06 0.41
CA GLU A 85 4.78 7.24 0.41
C GLU A 85 4.00 8.56 0.49
N LEU A 86 2.88 8.67 -0.22
CA LEU A 86 1.97 9.81 -0.11
C LEU A 86 1.32 9.91 1.27
N SER A 87 0.91 8.80 1.89
CA SER A 87 0.25 8.81 3.20
C SER A 87 1.19 9.29 4.30
N LYS A 88 2.49 8.97 4.22
CA LYS A 88 3.51 9.58 5.11
C LYS A 88 3.52 11.11 5.04
N SER A 89 3.17 11.66 3.87
CA SER A 89 3.14 13.10 3.63
C SER A 89 1.74 13.70 3.90
N GLN A 90 0.66 12.93 3.76
CA GLN A 90 -0.74 13.35 3.93
C GLN A 90 -1.70 12.15 4.10
N ASP A 91 -2.30 12.01 5.29
CA ASP A 91 -3.10 10.84 5.66
C ASP A 91 -4.52 10.74 5.06
N VAL A 92 -5.06 11.81 4.45
CA VAL A 92 -6.52 11.87 4.14
C VAL A 92 -6.86 12.05 2.67
N VAL A 93 -6.00 12.73 1.91
CA VAL A 93 -6.36 13.23 0.57
C VAL A 93 -6.19 12.16 -0.52
N ALA A 94 -5.20 11.27 -0.38
CA ALA A 94 -4.86 10.30 -1.42
C ALA A 94 -5.99 9.30 -1.72
N GLY A 95 -6.63 8.76 -0.68
CA GLY A 95 -7.73 7.79 -0.83
C GLY A 95 -9.00 8.37 -1.49
N ALA A 96 -9.34 9.62 -1.15
CA ALA A 96 -10.49 10.30 -1.71
C ALA A 96 -10.30 10.62 -3.21
N LEU A 97 -9.09 11.05 -3.59
CA LEU A 97 -8.77 11.34 -4.99
C LEU A 97 -8.86 10.12 -5.89
N LEU A 98 -8.37 8.95 -5.43
CA LEU A 98 -8.45 7.70 -6.19
C LEU A 98 -9.88 7.27 -6.50
N LYS A 99 -10.79 7.46 -5.54
CA LYS A 99 -12.22 7.17 -5.72
C LYS A 99 -12.83 8.09 -6.78
N GLN A 100 -12.46 9.37 -6.75
CA GLN A 100 -12.88 10.34 -7.75
C GLN A 100 -12.33 9.98 -9.14
N CYS A 101 -11.05 9.59 -9.24
CA CYS A 101 -10.42 9.17 -10.50
C CYS A 101 -11.13 7.95 -11.13
N LEU A 102 -11.59 6.98 -10.33
CA LEU A 102 -12.37 5.85 -10.83
C LEU A 102 -13.71 6.32 -11.44
N SER A 103 -14.42 7.23 -10.76
CA SER A 103 -15.68 7.75 -11.28
C SER A 103 -15.52 8.49 -12.62
N LEU A 104 -14.39 9.17 -12.79
CA LEU A 104 -14.05 9.87 -14.04
C LEU A 104 -13.69 8.87 -15.16
N LEU A 105 -12.96 7.80 -14.83
CA LEU A 105 -12.68 6.71 -15.78
C LEU A 105 -13.95 5.99 -16.22
N ASP A 106 -14.86 5.69 -15.30
CA ASP A 106 -16.16 5.05 -15.60
C ASP A 106 -17.06 5.98 -16.43
N ALA A 107 -16.93 7.30 -16.23
CA ALA A 107 -17.58 8.31 -17.07
C ALA A 107 -16.93 8.48 -18.45
N GLY A 108 -15.89 7.69 -18.78
CA GLY A 108 -15.22 7.72 -20.08
C GLY A 108 -14.20 8.85 -20.25
N ILE A 109 -13.83 9.55 -19.17
CA ILE A 109 -12.81 10.61 -19.22
C ILE A 109 -11.44 9.97 -19.30
N HIS A 110 -10.71 10.30 -20.38
CA HIS A 110 -9.38 9.76 -20.62
C HIS A 110 -8.35 10.45 -19.70
N PRO A 111 -7.50 9.70 -18.97
CA PRO A 111 -6.38 10.27 -18.23
C PRO A 111 -5.32 10.75 -19.23
N THR A 112 -5.12 12.06 -19.33
CA THR A 112 -3.97 12.68 -20.00
C THR A 112 -2.90 13.01 -18.98
#